data_AF-A0A8T4JC37-F1
#
_entry.id   AF-A0A8T4JC37-F1
#
_cell.length_a   1.000
_cell.length_b   1.000
_cell.length_c   1.000
_cell.angle_alpha   90.00
_cell.angle_beta   90.00
_cell.angle_gamma   90.00
#
_symmetry.space_group_name_H-M   'P 1'
#
loop_
_entity.id
_entity.type
_entity.pdbx_description
1 polymer ?
#
loop_
_entity_poly.entity_id
_entity_poly.type
_entity_poly.pdbx_seq_one_letter_code
_entity_poly.pdbx_strand_id
1 'polypeptide(L)'
;VVGALVFAVEVLALSYIGKVLGKLPSVRDSSEHLRSAISETLQLAILFGSLMAANTMGGGLGILIVGGLYLLNEAMGRVVVRMAAAPAAVLVGGVL
;
A
#
# COMPACT_ATOMS: atom_id res chain seq x y z
N VAL A 1 38.23 -1.01 0.96
CA VAL A 1 38.24 -2.09 1.99
C VAL A 1 37.61 -1.63 3.30
N VAL A 2 38.07 -0.55 3.93
CA VAL A 2 37.53 -0.06 5.22
C VAL A 2 36.02 0.25 5.17
N GLY A 3 35.53 0.92 4.13
CA GLY A 3 34.10 1.22 3.99
C GLY A 3 33.20 -0.03 3.90
N ALA A 4 33.67 -1.08 3.22
CA ALA A 4 32.94 -2.35 3.15
C ALA A 4 32.89 -3.06 4.51
N LEU A 5 33.96 -2.94 5.31
CA LEU A 5 34.00 -3.45 6.68
C LEU A 5 33.01 -2.72 7.59
N VAL A 6 32.96 -1.39 7.53
CA VAL A 6 32.02 -0.58 8.32
C VAL A 6 30.58 -0.94 7.96
N PHE A 7 30.26 -1.00 6.66
CA PHE A 7 28.93 -1.38 6.20
C PHE A 7 28.53 -2.80 6.66
N ALA A 8 29.47 -3.76 6.61
CA ALA A 8 29.22 -5.11 7.10
C ALA A 8 28.90 -5.11 8.61
N VAL A 9 29.64 -4.32 9.41
CA VAL A 9 29.38 -4.20 10.85
C VAL A 9 28.02 -3.57 11.12
N GLU A 10 27.62 -2.51 10.40
CA GLU A 10 26.31 -1.86 10.55
C GLU A 10 25.15 -2.82 10.24
N VAL A 11 25.25 -3.56 9.13
CA VAL A 11 24.22 -4.54 8.74
C VAL A 11 24.11 -5.67 9.78
N LEU A 12 25.23 -6.17 10.29
CA LEU A 12 25.25 -7.21 11.32
C LEU A 12 24.68 -6.70 12.65
N ALA A 13 25.04 -5.48 13.06
CA ALA A 13 24.52 -4.84 14.27
C ALA A 13 23.00 -4.64 14.20
N LEU A 14 22.48 -4.08 13.10
CA LEU A 14 21.04 -3.93 12.87
C LEU A 14 20.32 -5.28 12.85
N SER A 15 20.91 -6.29 12.22
CA SER A 15 20.35 -7.64 12.18
C SER A 15 20.28 -8.29 13.57
N TYR A 16 21.30 -8.07 14.41
CA TYR A 16 21.31 -8.58 15.78
C TYR A 16 20.22 -7.91 16.62
N ILE A 17 20.13 -6.58 16.57
CA ILE A 17 19.08 -5.82 17.27
C ILE A 17 17.70 -6.27 16.82
N GLY A 18 17.48 -6.41 15.51
CA GLY A 18 16.21 -6.91 14.96
C GLY A 18 15.84 -8.31 15.48
N LYS A 19 16.80 -9.23 15.58
CA LYS A 19 16.58 -10.57 16.16
C LYS A 19 16.21 -10.53 17.64
N VAL A 20 16.83 -9.63 18.42
CA VAL A 20 16.53 -9.48 19.85
C VAL A 20 15.13 -8.88 20.04
N LEU A 21 14.82 -7.81 19.31
CA LEU A 21 13.50 -7.18 19.34
C LEU A 21 12.39 -8.12 18.88
N GLY A 22 12.64 -8.96 17.88
CA GLY A 22 11.69 -9.97 17.40
C GLY A 22 11.36 -11.08 18.41
N LYS A 23 12.17 -11.27 19.47
CA LYS A 23 11.86 -12.20 20.56
C LYS A 23 10.89 -11.62 21.60
N LEU A 24 10.72 -10.29 21.62
CA LEU A 24 9.80 -9.63 22.53
C LEU A 24 8.38 -9.65 21.92
N PRO A 25 7.42 -10.39 22.51
CA PRO A 25 6.09 -10.55 21.92
C PRO A 25 5.37 -9.20 21.73
N SER A 26 5.48 -8.28 22.69
CA SER A 26 4.86 -6.95 22.58
C SER A 26 5.35 -6.11 21.40
N VAL A 27 6.65 -6.18 21.08
CA VAL A 27 7.25 -5.46 19.95
C VAL A 27 6.82 -6.09 18.62
N ARG A 28 6.77 -7.42 18.57
CA ARG A 28 6.28 -8.15 17.40
C ARG A 28 4.81 -7.84 17.11
N ASP A 29 3.95 -7.90 18.13
CA ASP A 29 2.52 -7.63 18.00
C ASP A 29 2.26 -6.19 17.57
N SER A 30 2.96 -5.23 18.19
CA SER A 30 2.91 -3.82 17.78
C SER A 30 3.33 -3.64 16.32
N SER A 31 4.38 -4.35 15.88
CA SER A 31 4.85 -4.28 14.49
C SER A 31 3.83 -4.84 13.50
N GLU A 32 3.12 -5.92 13.86
CA GLU A 32 2.05 -6.48 13.03
C GLU A 32 0.86 -5.52 12.94
N HIS A 33 0.46 -4.90 14.06
CA HIS A 33 -0.57 -3.87 14.06
C HIS A 33 -0.19 -2.65 13.22
N LEU A 34 1.06 -2.19 13.33
CA LEU A 34 1.56 -1.11 12.49
C LEU A 34 1.54 -1.50 11.01
N ARG A 35 1.92 -2.74 10.66
CA ARG A 35 1.86 -3.24 9.29
C ARG A 35 0.43 -3.28 8.75
N SER A 36 -0.53 -3.73 9.56
CA SER A 36 -1.95 -3.71 9.20
C SER A 36 -2.44 -2.28 8.98
N ALA A 37 -2.14 -1.37 9.92
CA ALA A 37 -2.50 0.04 9.83
C ALA A 37 -1.89 0.72 8.60
N ILE A 38 -0.62 0.43 8.27
CA ILE A 38 0.02 0.91 7.04
C ILE A 38 -0.74 0.41 5.82
N SER A 39 -1.13 -0.86 5.80
CA SER A 39 -1.85 -1.45 4.65
C SER A 39 -3.24 -0.82 4.47
N GLU A 40 -3.99 -0.63 5.56
CA GLU A 40 -5.31 -0.01 5.56
C GLU A 40 -5.26 1.47 5.17
N THR A 41 -4.33 2.24 5.76
CA THR A 41 -4.14 3.66 5.44
C THR A 41 -3.71 3.86 4.00
N LEU A 42 -2.77 3.04 3.51
CA LEU A 42 -2.34 3.07 2.12
C LEU A 42 -3.51 2.73 1.18
N GLN A 43 -4.40 1.84 1.57
CA GLN A 43 -5.56 1.50 0.75
C GLN A 43 -6.54 2.67 0.60
N LEU A 44 -6.81 3.39 1.69
CA LEU A 44 -7.63 4.61 1.66
C LEU A 44 -6.93 5.71 0.86
N ALA A 45 -5.64 5.93 1.10
CA ALA A 45 -4.84 6.94 0.40
C ALA A 45 -4.84 6.72 -1.11
N ILE A 46 -4.61 5.47 -1.55
CA ILE A 46 -4.64 5.10 -2.96
C ILE A 46 -6.04 5.27 -3.56
N LEU A 47 -7.09 4.85 -2.85
CA LEU A 47 -8.47 4.99 -3.31
C LEU A 47 -8.83 6.47 -3.53
N PHE A 48 -8.63 7.32 -2.52
CA PHE A 48 -8.95 8.74 -2.63
C PHE A 48 -8.06 9.46 -3.65
N GLY A 49 -6.77 9.13 -3.72
CA GLY A 49 -5.87 9.66 -4.76
C GLY A 49 -6.36 9.30 -6.17
N SER A 50 -6.83 8.07 -6.37
CA SER A 50 -7.39 7.60 -7.64
C SER A 50 -8.70 8.31 -7.99
N LEU A 51 -9.60 8.52 -7.01
CA LEU A 51 -10.85 9.25 -7.23
C LEU A 51 -10.59 10.74 -7.52
N MET A 52 -9.61 11.36 -6.87
CA MET A 52 -9.18 12.73 -7.19
C MET A 52 -8.61 12.84 -8.60
N ALA A 53 -7.79 11.88 -9.02
CA ALA A 53 -7.29 11.81 -10.40
C ALA A 53 -8.46 11.62 -11.40
N ALA A 54 -9.43 10.76 -11.08
CA ALA A 54 -10.61 10.58 -11.90
C ALA A 54 -11.45 11.87 -12.01
N ASN A 55 -11.55 12.63 -10.92
CA ASN A 55 -12.21 13.93 -10.89
C ASN A 55 -11.52 14.96 -11.78
N THR A 56 -10.19 15.01 -11.79
CA THR A 56 -9.47 15.94 -12.65
C THR A 56 -9.52 15.55 -14.13
N MET A 57 -9.65 14.26 -14.43
CA MET A 57 -9.75 13.76 -15.82
C MET A 57 -11.16 13.89 -16.41
N GLY A 58 -12.20 13.51 -15.65
CA GLY A 58 -13.58 13.41 -16.15
C GLY A 58 -14.63 14.00 -15.22
N GLY A 59 -14.25 14.80 -14.24
CA GLY A 59 -15.16 15.39 -13.26
C GLY A 59 -15.94 14.34 -12.47
N GLY A 60 -17.21 14.64 -12.16
CA GLY A 60 -18.09 13.72 -11.45
C GLY A 60 -18.33 12.39 -12.16
N LEU A 61 -18.32 12.37 -13.50
CA LEU A 61 -18.44 11.13 -14.28
C LEU A 61 -17.20 10.24 -14.14
N GLY A 62 -16.00 10.83 -14.11
CA GLY A 62 -14.75 10.12 -13.85
C GLY A 62 -14.76 9.45 -12.48
N ILE A 63 -15.19 10.18 -11.43
CA ILE A 63 -15.38 9.60 -10.09
C ILE A 63 -16.36 8.43 -10.12
N LEU A 64 -17.51 8.59 -10.80
CA LEU A 64 -18.54 7.55 -10.87
C LEU A 64 -18.02 6.28 -11.53
N ILE A 65 -17.31 6.40 -12.66
CA ILE A 65 -16.76 5.25 -13.38
C ILE A 65 -15.69 4.55 -12.54
N VAL A 66 -14.72 5.29 -12.02
CA VAL A 66 -13.60 4.71 -11.25
C VAL A 66 -14.08 4.11 -9.92
N GLY A 67 -14.94 4.84 -9.19
CA GLY A 67 -15.56 4.34 -7.97
C GLY A 67 -16.46 3.14 -8.22
N GLY A 68 -17.24 3.16 -9.30
CA GLY A 68 -18.09 2.05 -9.74
C GLY A 68 -17.30 0.79 -10.07
N LEU A 69 -16.22 0.92 -10.85
CA LEU A 69 -15.32 -0.19 -11.17
C LEU A 69 -14.62 -0.75 -9.91
N TYR A 70 -14.20 0.11 -8.98
CA TYR A 70 -13.64 -0.32 -7.70
C TYR A 70 -14.65 -1.10 -6.87
N LEU A 71 -15.89 -0.61 -6.72
CA LEU A 71 -16.96 -1.30 -5.99
C LEU A 71 -17.37 -2.61 -6.66
N LEU A 72 -17.42 -2.64 -7.99
CA LEU A 72 -17.70 -3.85 -8.77
C LEU A 72 -16.62 -4.91 -8.54
N ASN A 73 -15.34 -4.52 -8.53
CA ASN A 73 -14.26 -5.44 -8.19
C ASN A 73 -14.40 -5.99 -6.75
N GLU A 74 -14.80 -5.15 -5.79
CA GLU A 74 -15.05 -5.59 -4.42
C GLU A 74 -16.22 -6.58 -4.33
N ALA A 75 -17.32 -6.32 -5.07
CA ALA A 75 -18.50 -7.19 -5.14
C ALA A 75 -18.20 -8.54 -5.82
N MET A 76 -17.28 -8.58 -6.78
CA MET A 76 -16.85 -9.80 -7.47
C MET A 76 -15.83 -10.63 -6.68
N GLY A 77 -15.57 -10.29 -5.41
CA GLY A 77 -14.62 -11.02 -4.57
C GLY A 77 -13.16 -10.62 -4.77
N ARG A 78 -12.90 -9.40 -5.28
CA ARG A 78 -11.56 -8.82 -5.46
C ARG A 78 -10.70 -9.58 -6.46
N VAL A 79 -11.21 -9.73 -7.69
CA VAL A 79 -10.45 -10.32 -8.81
C VAL A 79 -9.14 -9.56 -9.03
N VAL A 80 -9.20 -8.22 -8.92
CA VAL A 80 -8.02 -7.36 -8.81
C VAL A 80 -7.73 -7.10 -7.34
N VAL A 81 -6.45 -7.23 -6.96
CA VAL A 81 -6.00 -6.95 -5.59
C VAL A 81 -6.41 -5.53 -5.18
N ARG A 82 -6.95 -5.40 -3.97
CA ARG A 82 -7.62 -4.18 -3.47
C ARG A 82 -6.77 -2.91 -3.57
N MET A 83 -5.45 -3.04 -3.38
CA MET A 83 -4.49 -1.94 -3.51
C MET A 83 -4.28 -1.46 -4.97
N ALA A 84 -4.49 -2.33 -5.95
CA ALA A 84 -4.31 -2.01 -7.37
C ALA A 84 -5.63 -1.67 -8.08
N ALA A 85 -6.77 -2.04 -7.50
CA ALA A 85 -8.08 -1.90 -8.13
C ALA A 85 -8.43 -0.45 -8.50
N ALA A 86 -8.20 0.50 -7.59
CA ALA A 86 -8.53 1.90 -7.84
C ALA A 86 -7.61 2.56 -8.90
N PRO A 87 -6.27 2.40 -8.85
CA PRO A 87 -5.39 2.87 -9.93
C PRO A 87 -5.67 2.20 -11.28
N ALA A 88 -5.93 0.89 -11.28
CA ALA A 88 -6.29 0.17 -12.50
C ALA A 88 -7.59 0.70 -13.11
N ALA A 89 -8.60 1.00 -12.28
CA ALA A 89 -9.85 1.61 -12.73
C ALA A 89 -9.63 3.01 -13.35
N VAL A 90 -8.74 3.83 -12.77
CA VAL A 90 -8.36 5.13 -13.37
C VAL A 90 -7.67 4.93 -14.71
N LEU A 91 -6.72 4.00 -14.82
CA LEU A 91 -6.01 3.74 -16.07
C LEU A 91 -6.96 3.26 -17.17
N VAL A 92 -7.86 2.32 -16.85
CA VAL A 92 -8.86 1.83 -17.80
C VAL A 92 -9.87 2.92 -18.17
N GLY A 93 -10.33 3.68 -17.18
CA GLY A 93 -11.31 4.76 -17.38
C GLY A 93 -10.73 6.00 -18.06
N GLY A 94 -9.41 6.20 -18.01
CA GLY A 94 -8.71 7.36 -18.56
C GLY A 94 -8.00 7.13 -19.90
N VAL A 95 -7.89 5.86 -20.33
CA VAL A 95 -7.54 5.51 -21.73
C VAL A 95 -8.76 5.70 -22.66
N LEU A 96 -9.97 5.83 -22.09
CA LEU A 96 -11.21 6.20 -22.76
C LEU A 96 -11.47 7.71 -22.65
#